data_AF-A0A1E4SAI6-F1
#
_entry.id   AF-A0A1E4SAI6-F1
#
_cell.length_a   1.000
_cell.length_b   1.000
_cell.length_c   1.000
_cell.angle_alpha   90.00
_cell.angle_beta   90.00
_cell.angle_gamma   90.00
#
_symmetry.space_group_name_H-M   'P 1'
#
loop_
_entity.id
_entity.type
_entity.pdbx_description
1 polymer ?
#
loop_
_entity_poly.entity_id
_entity_poly.type
_entity_poly.pdbx_seq_one_letter_code
_entity_poly.pdbx_strand_id
1 'polypeptide(L)'
;MFFTRFLATATIAALVNAAPNADAIPWAKANPHAAAAARAYADAYAEAEAIGHADPEAYAMAASEDQCADIACHAACGLLIIEGQKCSRNTENSYLGPHDSECLCPSDSEFMTYYPSCMNCGWTLWKYYGPYVTDALRACPGLSTEPTGTSRCSTTLTDIYTPDYAIRACDYTGGRTG
;
A
#
# COMPACT_ATOMS: atom_id res chain seq x y z
N MET A 1 10.93 -69.85 20.00
CA MET A 1 11.51 -68.64 20.62
C MET A 1 12.63 -68.16 19.72
N PHE A 2 12.47 -67.03 19.04
CA PHE A 2 13.51 -66.00 18.87
C PHE A 2 12.83 -64.78 18.23
N PHE A 3 12.85 -63.67 18.96
CA PHE A 3 12.13 -62.43 18.69
C PHE A 3 12.75 -61.65 17.53
N THR A 4 11.94 -61.31 16.54
CA THR A 4 12.28 -60.38 15.46
C THR A 4 12.40 -58.96 16.02
N ARG A 5 13.61 -58.40 16.06
CA ARG A 5 13.84 -56.98 16.37
C ARG A 5 13.81 -56.17 15.08
N PHE A 6 12.69 -55.52 14.79
CA PHE A 6 12.65 -54.41 13.85
C PHE A 6 13.10 -53.13 14.59
N LEU A 7 14.32 -52.69 14.32
CA LEU A 7 14.80 -51.36 14.70
C LEU A 7 14.19 -50.36 13.72
N ALA A 8 13.11 -49.69 14.13
CA ALA A 8 12.62 -48.51 13.44
C ALA A 8 13.57 -47.34 13.76
N THR A 9 14.57 -47.12 12.90
CA THR A 9 15.31 -45.84 12.89
C THR A 9 14.37 -44.77 12.35
N ALA A 10 13.66 -44.11 13.25
CA ALA A 10 12.97 -42.85 12.95
C ALA A 10 14.04 -41.81 12.66
N THR A 11 14.33 -41.58 11.39
CA THR A 11 15.09 -40.43 10.92
C THR A 11 14.29 -39.19 11.27
N ILE A 12 14.71 -38.48 12.31
CA ILE A 12 14.25 -37.13 12.61
C ILE A 12 14.76 -36.28 11.44
N ALA A 13 13.90 -36.05 10.45
CA ALA A 13 14.13 -35.04 9.45
C ALA A 13 14.17 -33.71 10.21
N ALA A 14 15.37 -33.17 10.42
CA ALA A 14 15.53 -31.79 10.82
C ALA A 14 14.88 -30.97 9.70
N LEU A 15 13.68 -30.45 9.97
CA LEU A 15 13.10 -29.37 9.18
C LEU A 15 14.04 -28.20 9.37
N VAL A 16 15.04 -28.11 8.49
CA VAL A 16 15.78 -26.87 8.27
C VAL A 16 14.73 -25.92 7.72
N ASN A 17 14.10 -25.16 8.60
CA ASN A 17 13.35 -23.97 8.25
C ASN A 17 14.37 -22.93 7.78
N ALA A 18 14.97 -23.18 6.62
CA ALA A 18 15.57 -22.13 5.82
C ALA A 18 14.40 -21.33 5.25
N ALA A 19 13.76 -20.53 6.11
CA ALA A 19 13.02 -19.39 5.61
C ALA A 19 14.02 -18.61 4.76
N PRO A 20 13.78 -18.41 3.45
CA PRO A 20 14.66 -17.56 2.66
C PRO A 20 14.58 -16.18 3.30
N ASN A 21 15.65 -15.80 4.00
CA ASN A 21 15.81 -14.47 4.51
C ASN A 21 16.13 -13.58 3.31
N ALA A 22 15.10 -13.21 2.55
CA ALA A 22 15.10 -11.98 1.77
C ALA A 22 15.07 -10.82 2.78
N ASP A 23 16.15 -10.73 3.52
CA ASP A 23 16.36 -9.77 4.57
C ASP A 23 16.40 -8.43 3.86
N ALA A 24 15.43 -7.56 4.17
CA ALA A 24 15.26 -6.30 3.47
C ALA A 24 16.63 -5.61 3.31
N ILE A 25 16.98 -5.24 2.09
CA ILE A 25 18.25 -4.57 1.82
C ILE A 25 18.36 -3.30 2.70
N PRO A 26 19.56 -2.85 3.09
CA PRO A 26 19.73 -1.89 4.18
C PRO A 26 18.86 -0.61 4.08
N TRP A 27 18.57 -0.14 2.86
CA TRP A 27 17.65 0.97 2.63
C TRP A 27 16.17 0.59 2.86
N ALA A 28 15.75 -0.62 2.51
CA ALA A 28 14.42 -1.14 2.79
C ALA A 28 14.23 -1.39 4.29
N LYS A 29 15.27 -1.76 5.05
CA LYS A 29 15.23 -1.79 6.53
C LYS A 29 15.06 -0.40 7.17
N ALA A 30 15.52 0.66 6.50
CA ALA A 30 15.35 2.04 6.96
C ALA A 30 13.94 2.60 6.68
N ASN A 31 13.15 1.94 5.82
CA ASN A 31 11.76 2.25 5.55
C ASN A 31 10.86 1.07 5.96
N PRO A 32 10.14 1.14 7.09
CA PRO A 32 9.37 0.01 7.61
C PRO A 32 8.30 -0.52 6.62
N HIS A 33 7.81 0.32 5.71
CA HIS A 33 6.86 -0.07 4.66
C HIS A 33 7.54 -0.84 3.51
N ALA A 34 8.74 -0.41 3.10
CA ALA A 34 9.54 -1.15 2.11
C ALA A 34 9.99 -2.51 2.67
N ALA A 35 10.36 -2.57 3.95
CA ALA A 35 10.65 -3.84 4.60
C ALA A 35 9.40 -4.73 4.74
N ALA A 36 8.21 -4.16 4.95
CA ALA A 36 6.96 -4.92 4.98
C ALA A 36 6.60 -5.48 3.60
N ALA A 37 6.70 -4.69 2.53
CA ALA A 37 6.47 -5.14 1.16
C ALA A 37 7.48 -6.23 0.74
N ALA A 38 8.77 -6.04 1.06
CA ALA A 38 9.80 -7.05 0.80
C ALA A 38 9.54 -8.36 1.57
N ARG A 39 9.02 -8.28 2.81
CA ARG A 39 8.61 -9.46 3.59
C ARG A 39 7.40 -10.15 2.97
N ALA A 40 6.38 -9.41 2.56
CA ALA A 40 5.20 -9.98 1.90
C ALA A 40 5.58 -10.70 0.60
N TYR A 41 6.51 -10.13 -0.18
CA TYR A 41 7.06 -10.78 -1.39
C TYR A 41 7.77 -12.08 -1.06
N ALA A 42 8.64 -12.05 -0.04
CA ALA A 42 9.38 -13.22 0.39
C ALA A 42 8.48 -14.36 0.88
N ASP A 43 7.45 -14.03 1.65
CA ASP A 43 6.49 -15.00 2.18
C ASP A 43 5.65 -15.63 1.05
N ALA A 44 5.18 -14.80 0.11
CA ALA A 44 4.42 -15.27 -1.06
C ALA A 44 5.25 -16.12 -2.02
N TYR A 45 6.52 -15.76 -2.23
CA TYR A 45 7.46 -16.55 -3.03
C TYR A 45 7.73 -17.92 -2.39
N ALA A 46 7.95 -17.95 -1.07
CA ALA A 46 8.16 -19.19 -0.33
C ALA A 46 6.94 -20.12 -0.38
N GLU A 47 5.73 -19.56 -0.31
CA GLU A 47 4.48 -20.33 -0.51
C GLU A 47 4.41 -20.92 -1.93
N ALA A 48 4.73 -20.12 -2.96
CA ALA A 48 4.71 -20.54 -4.35
C ALA A 48 5.67 -21.71 -4.62
N GLU A 49 6.88 -21.65 -4.06
CA GLU A 49 7.84 -22.76 -4.13
C GLU A 49 7.33 -24.00 -3.40
N ALA A 50 6.70 -23.83 -2.22
CA ALA A 50 6.19 -24.94 -1.43
C ALA A 50 5.04 -25.71 -2.12
N ILE A 51 4.21 -25.02 -2.91
CA ILE A 51 3.13 -25.65 -3.68
C ILE A 51 3.57 -26.10 -5.09
N GLY A 52 4.82 -25.85 -5.47
CA GLY A 52 5.36 -26.20 -6.79
C GLY A 52 4.75 -25.37 -7.92
N HIS A 53 4.48 -24.09 -7.69
CA HIS A 53 3.93 -23.20 -8.70
C HIS A 53 4.90 -23.10 -9.89
N ALA A 54 4.34 -23.09 -11.12
CA ALA A 54 5.15 -23.11 -12.35
C ALA A 54 5.99 -21.83 -12.54
N ASP A 55 5.57 -20.74 -11.91
CA ASP A 55 6.28 -19.46 -11.89
C ASP A 55 6.14 -18.81 -10.50
N PRO A 56 7.06 -19.12 -9.56
CA PRO A 56 7.04 -18.60 -8.20
C PRO A 56 7.23 -17.08 -8.12
N GLU A 57 7.97 -16.50 -9.07
CA GLU A 57 8.24 -15.06 -9.12
C GLU A 57 6.97 -14.29 -9.50
N ALA A 58 6.25 -14.73 -10.53
CA ALA A 58 4.97 -14.14 -10.91
C ALA A 58 3.90 -14.31 -9.83
N TYR A 59 3.86 -15.45 -9.14
CA TYR A 59 2.97 -15.67 -8.00
C TYR A 59 3.30 -14.71 -6.85
N ALA A 60 4.58 -14.60 -6.49
CA ALA A 60 5.04 -13.72 -5.43
C ALA A 60 4.71 -12.26 -5.71
N MET A 61 4.93 -11.79 -6.94
CA MET A 61 4.51 -10.45 -7.35
C MET A 61 3.00 -10.28 -7.17
N ALA A 62 2.17 -11.15 -7.75
CA ALA A 62 0.72 -11.02 -7.65
C ALA A 62 0.15 -11.11 -6.22
N ALA A 63 0.78 -11.89 -5.33
CA ALA A 63 0.29 -12.13 -3.98
C ALA A 63 0.87 -11.18 -2.92
N SER A 64 2.07 -10.61 -3.17
CA SER A 64 2.69 -9.64 -2.26
C SER A 64 2.39 -8.20 -2.59
N GLU A 65 1.82 -7.98 -3.76
CA GLU A 65 1.40 -6.67 -4.19
C GLU A 65 0.11 -6.25 -3.49
N ASP A 66 0.23 -5.17 -2.72
CA ASP A 66 -0.82 -4.18 -2.51
C ASP A 66 -1.35 -3.56 -3.86
N GLN A 67 -0.99 -4.11 -5.04
CA GLN A 67 -1.29 -3.61 -6.40
C GLN A 67 -2.62 -4.08 -6.96
N CYS A 68 -3.66 -4.05 -6.14
CA CYS A 68 -4.98 -4.01 -6.74
C CYS A 68 -5.30 -2.64 -7.37
N ALA A 69 -4.55 -1.61 -6.99
CA ALA A 69 -4.46 -0.37 -7.75
C ALA A 69 -3.28 -0.48 -8.72
N ASP A 70 -3.56 -0.26 -9.99
CA ASP A 70 -2.50 -0.02 -10.96
C ASP A 70 -1.76 1.31 -10.65
N ILE A 71 -0.61 1.48 -11.29
CA ILE A 71 0.21 2.69 -11.16
C ILE A 71 -0.59 3.95 -11.51
N ALA A 72 -1.54 3.86 -12.45
CA ALA A 72 -2.38 4.99 -12.83
C ALA A 72 -3.32 5.40 -11.69
N CYS A 73 -3.86 4.45 -10.93
CA CYS A 73 -4.70 4.70 -9.78
C CYS A 73 -3.91 5.36 -8.64
N HIS A 74 -2.70 4.85 -8.37
CA HIS A 74 -1.77 5.48 -7.43
C HIS A 74 -1.45 6.91 -7.83
N ALA A 75 -1.14 7.15 -9.11
CA ALA A 75 -0.83 8.49 -9.61
C ALA A 75 -2.03 9.44 -9.48
N ALA A 76 -3.22 9.01 -9.92
CA ALA A 76 -4.42 9.84 -9.86
C ALA A 76 -4.78 10.19 -8.40
N CYS A 77 -4.82 9.20 -7.50
CA CYS A 77 -5.16 9.47 -6.10
C CYS A 77 -4.07 10.23 -5.34
N GLY A 78 -2.80 9.97 -5.65
CA GLY A 78 -1.67 10.71 -5.07
C GLY A 78 -1.66 12.17 -5.50
N LEU A 79 -1.87 12.44 -6.79
CA LEU A 79 -1.97 13.81 -7.32
C LEU A 79 -3.21 14.51 -6.77
N LEU A 80 -4.34 13.82 -6.63
CA LEU A 80 -5.54 14.39 -6.00
C LEU A 80 -5.27 14.89 -4.57
N ILE A 81 -4.53 14.12 -3.76
CA ILE A 81 -4.08 14.53 -2.42
C ILE A 81 -3.21 15.79 -2.53
N ILE A 82 -2.18 15.78 -3.38
CA ILE A 82 -1.23 16.90 -3.55
C ILE A 82 -1.96 18.18 -3.94
N GLU A 83 -2.87 18.14 -4.91
CA GLU A 83 -3.64 19.31 -5.35
C GLU A 83 -4.59 19.80 -4.25
N GLY A 84 -5.17 18.88 -3.45
CA GLY A 84 -5.98 19.24 -2.29
C GLY A 84 -5.18 20.02 -1.24
N GLN A 85 -3.94 19.61 -0.99
CA GLN A 85 -3.04 20.30 -0.07
C GLN A 85 -2.67 21.71 -0.54
N LYS A 86 -2.44 21.91 -1.84
CA LYS A 86 -2.08 23.23 -2.40
C LYS A 86 -3.16 24.28 -2.14
N CYS A 87 -4.42 23.85 -2.10
CA CYS A 87 -5.55 24.73 -1.82
C CYS A 87 -5.90 24.79 -0.31
N SER A 88 -5.14 24.14 0.58
CA SER A 88 -5.37 24.27 2.02
C SER A 88 -4.91 25.62 2.54
N ARG A 89 -5.71 26.23 3.41
CA ARG A 89 -5.35 27.41 4.19
C ARG A 89 -4.86 27.04 5.60
N ASN A 90 -4.77 25.75 5.90
CA ASN A 90 -4.23 25.25 7.15
C ASN A 90 -2.70 25.27 7.12
N THR A 91 -2.09 26.07 8.00
CA THR A 91 -0.64 26.25 8.06
C THR A 91 0.08 25.21 8.91
N GLU A 92 -0.66 24.40 9.67
CA GLU A 92 -0.11 23.35 10.53
C GLU A 92 -0.17 21.97 9.84
N ASN A 93 -1.27 21.71 9.12
CA ASN A 93 -1.50 20.47 8.41
C ASN A 93 -2.31 20.72 7.13
N SER A 94 -1.62 20.75 5.99
CA SER A 94 -2.25 21.02 4.69
C SER A 94 -3.19 19.92 4.20
N TYR A 95 -3.20 18.73 4.82
CA TYR A 95 -4.18 17.67 4.51
C TYR A 95 -5.56 17.95 5.12
N LEU A 96 -5.64 18.90 6.04
CA LEU A 96 -6.86 19.27 6.74
C LEU A 96 -7.36 20.64 6.29
N GLY A 97 -8.65 20.86 6.51
CA GLY A 97 -9.27 22.15 6.25
C GLY A 97 -8.79 23.28 7.17
N PRO A 98 -9.18 24.53 6.86
CA PRO A 98 -10.08 24.89 5.76
C PRO A 98 -9.37 24.87 4.39
N HIS A 99 -10.04 24.30 3.37
CA HIS A 99 -9.59 24.37 1.98
C HIS A 99 -10.31 25.49 1.23
N ASP A 100 -9.59 26.12 0.30
CA ASP A 100 -10.11 27.16 -0.58
C ASP A 100 -10.91 26.53 -1.73
N SER A 101 -12.23 26.70 -1.71
CA SER A 101 -13.13 26.15 -2.73
C SER A 101 -12.98 26.83 -4.09
N GLU A 102 -12.52 28.09 -4.14
CA GLU A 102 -12.25 28.79 -5.41
C GLU A 102 -10.98 28.26 -6.09
N CYS A 103 -10.05 27.71 -5.31
CA CYS A 103 -8.88 27.00 -5.82
C CYS A 103 -9.21 25.55 -6.24
N LEU A 104 -10.05 24.87 -5.45
CA LEU A 104 -10.22 23.42 -5.53
C LEU A 104 -11.36 22.99 -6.48
N CYS A 105 -12.51 23.68 -6.43
CA CYS A 105 -13.76 23.24 -7.06
C CYS A 105 -14.06 23.69 -8.50
N PRO A 106 -13.36 24.66 -9.12
CA PRO A 106 -13.54 24.92 -10.55
C PRO A 106 -13.34 23.65 -11.38
N SER A 107 -14.17 23.46 -12.41
CA SER A 107 -14.13 22.23 -13.23
C SER A 107 -12.83 22.02 -13.98
N ASP A 108 -12.05 23.09 -14.18
CA ASP A 108 -10.75 23.11 -14.84
C ASP A 108 -9.58 23.14 -13.85
N SER A 109 -9.81 22.97 -12.55
CA SER A 109 -8.74 22.84 -11.57
C SER A 109 -7.97 21.52 -11.75
N GLU A 110 -6.71 21.51 -11.33
CA GLU A 110 -5.90 20.29 -11.29
C GLU A 110 -6.52 19.24 -10.35
N PHE A 111 -7.12 19.66 -9.24
CA PHE A 111 -7.86 18.75 -8.35
C PHE A 111 -8.99 18.03 -9.09
N MET A 112 -9.80 18.77 -9.85
CA MET A 112 -10.90 18.21 -10.63
C MET A 112 -10.43 17.37 -11.82
N THR A 113 -9.19 17.54 -12.28
CA THR A 113 -8.57 16.71 -13.32
C THR A 113 -8.32 15.27 -12.83
N TYR A 114 -7.82 15.10 -11.60
CA TYR A 114 -7.52 13.78 -11.04
C TYR A 114 -8.71 13.10 -10.37
N TYR A 115 -9.71 13.88 -9.94
CA TYR A 115 -10.87 13.41 -9.18
C TYR A 115 -11.58 12.21 -9.83
N PRO A 116 -12.00 12.24 -11.12
CA PRO A 116 -12.79 11.16 -11.71
C PRO A 116 -12.04 9.82 -11.72
N SER A 117 -10.74 9.86 -12.06
CA SER A 117 -9.93 8.64 -12.13
C SER A 117 -9.70 8.05 -10.74
N CYS A 118 -9.39 8.88 -9.74
CA CYS A 118 -9.22 8.40 -8.38
C CYS A 118 -10.52 7.84 -7.80
N MET A 119 -11.67 8.51 -8.01
CA MET A 119 -12.94 7.99 -7.48
C MET A 119 -13.36 6.67 -8.14
N ASN A 120 -12.94 6.41 -9.37
CA ASN A 120 -13.26 5.16 -10.05
C ASN A 120 -12.45 3.96 -9.52
N CYS A 121 -11.17 4.13 -9.19
CA CYS A 121 -10.29 3.01 -8.82
C CYS A 121 -9.90 2.99 -7.33
N GLY A 122 -10.09 4.10 -6.62
CA GLY A 122 -9.40 4.39 -5.36
C GLY A 122 -9.84 3.57 -4.16
N TRP A 123 -10.88 2.74 -4.28
CA TRP A 123 -11.37 1.89 -3.18
C TRP A 123 -10.29 0.97 -2.63
N THR A 124 -9.39 0.50 -3.48
CA THR A 124 -8.26 -0.32 -3.08
C THR A 124 -7.12 0.45 -2.41
N LEU A 125 -7.13 1.78 -2.48
CA LEU A 125 -6.15 2.67 -1.84
C LEU A 125 -6.74 3.41 -0.64
N TRP A 126 -8.06 3.42 -0.51
CA TRP A 126 -8.77 4.43 0.25
C TRP A 126 -8.44 4.41 1.74
N LYS A 127 -8.18 3.22 2.30
CA LYS A 127 -7.70 3.06 3.69
C LYS A 127 -6.49 3.96 3.99
N TYR A 128 -5.56 4.07 3.03
CA TYR A 128 -4.31 4.82 3.19
C TYR A 128 -4.41 6.24 2.64
N TYR A 129 -5.21 6.48 1.60
CA TYR A 129 -5.26 7.76 0.89
C TYR A 129 -6.38 8.66 1.41
N GLY A 130 -7.52 8.09 1.80
CA GLY A 130 -8.71 8.79 2.27
C GLY A 130 -8.43 9.80 3.38
N PRO A 131 -7.67 9.46 4.44
CA PRO A 131 -7.34 10.40 5.52
C PRO A 131 -6.61 11.67 5.06
N TYR A 132 -5.93 11.63 3.92
CA TYR A 132 -5.17 12.76 3.37
C TYR A 132 -5.96 13.63 2.38
N VAL A 133 -7.15 13.20 1.93
CA VAL A 133 -7.90 13.89 0.86
C VAL A 133 -9.38 14.14 1.19
N THR A 134 -9.93 13.46 2.19
CA THR A 134 -11.37 13.55 2.51
C THR A 134 -11.81 14.97 2.87
N ASP A 135 -10.98 15.74 3.57
CA ASP A 135 -11.30 17.13 3.92
C ASP A 135 -11.29 18.06 2.69
N ALA A 136 -10.34 17.87 1.78
CA ALA A 136 -10.30 18.55 0.49
C ALA A 136 -11.55 18.26 -0.35
N LEU A 137 -11.95 16.99 -0.44
CA LEU A 137 -13.17 16.56 -1.14
C LEU A 137 -14.44 17.19 -0.54
N ARG A 138 -14.50 17.27 0.80
CA ARG A 138 -15.63 17.86 1.52
C ARG A 138 -15.80 19.36 1.26
N ALA A 139 -14.74 20.06 0.84
CA ALA A 139 -14.78 21.48 0.54
C ALA A 139 -15.54 21.79 -0.76
N CYS A 140 -15.73 20.81 -1.65
CA CYS A 140 -16.48 20.99 -2.90
C CYS A 140 -17.90 20.43 -2.83
N PRO A 141 -18.93 21.29 -2.95
CA PRO A 141 -20.32 20.84 -2.98
C PRO A 141 -20.58 19.84 -4.11
N GLY A 142 -21.21 18.71 -3.77
CA GLY A 142 -21.66 17.71 -4.75
C GLY A 142 -20.63 16.65 -5.12
N LEU A 143 -19.38 16.73 -4.61
CA LEU A 143 -18.42 15.64 -4.78
C LEU A 143 -18.65 14.52 -3.76
N SER A 144 -18.42 13.28 -4.20
CA SER A 144 -18.23 12.15 -3.29
C SER A 144 -16.97 12.34 -2.46
N THR A 145 -17.06 12.07 -1.16
CA THR A 145 -15.93 12.10 -0.22
C THR A 145 -15.26 10.73 -0.06
N GLU A 146 -15.65 9.75 -0.88
CA GLU A 146 -15.04 8.43 -0.99
C GLU A 146 -15.18 7.89 -2.43
N PRO A 147 -14.37 6.90 -2.85
CA PRO A 147 -14.44 6.32 -4.18
C PRO A 147 -15.82 5.75 -4.49
N THR A 148 -16.22 5.84 -5.76
CA THR A 148 -17.55 5.45 -6.24
C THR A 148 -17.51 4.22 -7.16
N GLY A 149 -16.33 3.81 -7.63
CA GLY A 149 -16.19 2.59 -8.43
C GLY A 149 -16.34 1.31 -7.62
N THR A 150 -16.03 0.17 -8.24
CA THR A 150 -16.24 -1.17 -7.64
C THR A 150 -14.97 -1.95 -7.37
N SER A 151 -13.81 -1.48 -7.85
CA SER A 151 -12.52 -2.17 -7.67
C SER A 151 -12.08 -2.14 -6.21
N ARG A 152 -12.08 -3.29 -5.53
CA ARG A 152 -11.71 -3.43 -4.10
C ARG A 152 -10.77 -4.60 -3.92
N CYS A 153 -9.87 -4.49 -2.95
CA CYS A 153 -9.09 -5.64 -2.48
C CYS A 153 -9.33 -6.00 -1.03
N SER A 154 -9.16 -7.29 -0.74
CA SER A 154 -9.52 -7.90 0.53
C SER A 154 -8.65 -7.39 1.68
N THR A 155 -7.41 -7.00 1.41
CA THR A 155 -6.42 -6.49 2.39
C THR A 155 -6.78 -5.13 2.97
N THR A 156 -7.65 -4.35 2.32
CA THR A 156 -8.09 -3.04 2.83
C THR A 156 -9.28 -3.12 3.80
N LEU A 157 -9.78 -4.32 4.12
CA LEU A 157 -11.08 -4.50 4.79
C LEU A 157 -11.04 -4.70 6.31
N THR A 158 -9.87 -4.99 6.91
CA THR A 158 -9.84 -5.51 8.30
C THR A 158 -9.07 -4.69 9.32
N ASP A 159 -8.25 -3.70 8.91
CA ASP A 159 -7.45 -2.91 9.87
C ASP A 159 -7.68 -1.40 9.77
N ILE A 160 -7.41 -0.71 10.89
CA ILE A 160 -7.43 0.74 10.99
C ILE A 160 -6.06 1.29 10.60
N TYR A 161 -6.04 2.29 9.73
CA TYR A 161 -4.84 3.06 9.40
C TYR A 161 -4.83 4.39 10.18
N THR A 162 -3.68 4.74 10.75
CA THR A 162 -3.46 6.05 11.36
C THR A 162 -2.53 6.86 10.45
N PRO A 163 -2.97 8.00 9.92
CA PRO A 163 -2.16 8.82 9.03
C PRO A 163 -0.98 9.45 9.78
N ASP A 164 0.18 9.45 9.13
CA ASP A 164 1.31 10.29 9.51
C ASP A 164 1.25 11.57 8.67
N TYR A 165 0.87 12.69 9.30
CA TYR A 165 0.80 13.99 8.64
C TYR A 165 2.14 14.74 8.62
N ALA A 166 3.16 14.23 9.32
CA ALA A 166 4.51 14.76 9.27
C ALA A 166 5.34 14.11 8.14
N ILE A 167 4.69 13.33 7.26
CA ILE A 167 5.30 12.69 6.10
C ILE A 167 5.98 13.73 5.20
N ARG A 168 7.31 13.77 5.22
CA ARG A 168 8.10 14.58 4.28
C ARG A 168 8.58 13.69 3.16
N ALA A 169 8.26 14.00 1.91
CA ALA A 169 8.67 13.19 0.76
C ALA A 169 10.18 12.84 0.79
N CYS A 170 11.04 13.78 1.21
CA CYS A 170 12.49 13.58 1.33
C CYS A 170 12.92 12.54 2.38
N ASP A 171 12.10 12.24 3.38
CA ASP A 171 12.34 11.16 4.34
C ASP A 171 12.12 9.77 3.74
N TYR A 172 11.38 9.67 2.62
CA TYR A 172 11.00 8.40 1.99
C TYR A 172 11.59 8.21 0.59
N THR A 173 11.99 9.29 -0.09
CA THR A 173 12.63 9.24 -1.43
C THR A 173 14.16 9.31 -1.39
N GLY A 174 14.77 9.39 -0.20
CA GLY A 174 16.22 9.48 -0.03
C GLY A 174 16.82 10.84 -0.43
N GLY A 175 16.00 11.86 -0.68
CA GLY A 175 16.41 13.17 -1.19
C GLY A 175 16.96 14.17 -0.17
N ARG A 176 17.32 13.75 1.06
CA ARG A 176 18.02 14.65 2.00
C ARG A 176 19.48 14.82 1.56
N THR A 177 19.75 15.84 0.74
CA THR A 177 21.07 16.45 0.68
C THR A 177 21.24 17.32 1.92
N GLY A 178 22.22 17.01 2.76
CA GLY A 178 22.64 17.87 3.87
C GLY A 178 23.22 19.20 3.39
#